data_AF-K2DYJ2-F1
#
_entry.id   AF-K2DYJ2-F1
#
_cell.length_a   1.000
_cell.length_b   1.000
_cell.length_c   1.000
_cell.angle_alpha   90.00
_cell.angle_beta   90.00
_cell.angle_gamma   90.00
#
_symmetry.space_group_name_H-M   'P 1'
#
loop_
_entity.id
_entity.type
_entity.pdbx_description
1 polymer ?
#
loop_
_entity_poly.entity_id
_entity_poly.type
_entity_poly.pdbx_seq_one_letter_code
_entity_poly.pdbx_strand_id
1 'polypeptide(L)'
;RRLTEPRIRINSKTSDIVLLLLLWVQLALGLATVPLSGQHLDGSMMMKLAGWAQAIVTFQPGASALLADAGFIFKAHMFLGMSIFFIFPFTRLVHVWSGFASVTYLMRPYQVVRSRRLNVPAGQNQPRQPGAGV
;
A
#
# COMPACT_ATOMS: atom_id res chain seq x y z
N ARG A 1 -4.21 21.49 4.40
CA ARG A 1 -5.04 20.76 5.39
C ARG A 1 -4.21 20.16 6.54
N ARG A 2 -3.43 19.07 6.35
CA ARG A 2 -2.72 18.40 7.48
C ARG A 2 -1.72 19.31 8.23
N LEU A 3 -1.06 20.23 7.53
CA LEU A 3 -0.09 21.17 8.10
C LEU A 3 -0.74 22.45 8.65
N THR A 4 -1.85 22.87 8.05
CA THR A 4 -2.44 24.21 8.24
C THR A 4 -3.62 24.20 9.22
N GLU A 5 -4.32 23.06 9.38
CA GLU A 5 -5.46 22.95 10.28
C GLU A 5 -5.02 22.54 11.70
N PRO A 6 -5.23 23.37 12.74
CA PRO A 6 -4.75 23.10 14.09
C PRO A 6 -5.25 21.77 14.65
N ARG A 7 -6.54 21.46 14.44
CA ARG A 7 -7.19 20.23 14.92
C ARG A 7 -6.54 18.97 14.36
N ILE A 8 -6.10 19.02 13.10
CA ILE A 8 -5.50 17.87 12.40
C ILE A 8 -4.02 17.76 12.74
N ARG A 9 -3.33 18.90 12.89
CA ARG A 9 -1.90 18.94 13.21
C ARG A 9 -1.62 18.36 14.59
N ILE A 10 -2.44 18.69 15.60
CA ILE A 10 -2.30 18.19 16.98
C ILE A 10 -2.43 16.66 17.04
N ASN A 11 -3.29 16.07 16.19
CA ASN A 11 -3.54 14.63 16.15
C ASN A 11 -2.72 13.87 15.10
N SER A 12 -1.78 14.53 14.41
CA SER A 12 -0.94 13.91 13.38
C SER A 12 0.41 13.49 13.95
N LYS A 13 0.90 12.33 13.51
CA LYS A 13 2.28 11.91 13.79
C LYS A 13 3.21 12.51 12.73
N THR A 14 4.47 12.74 13.10
CA THR A 14 5.50 13.22 12.16
C THR A 14 5.63 12.30 10.95
N SER A 15 5.52 10.99 11.15
CA SER A 15 5.53 9.97 10.09
C SER A 15 4.47 10.22 9.01
N ASP A 16 3.31 10.76 9.37
CA ASP A 16 2.20 10.99 8.43
C ASP A 16 2.45 12.21 7.56
N ILE A 17 3.14 13.20 8.12
CA ILE A 17 3.53 14.41 7.40
C ILE A 17 4.65 14.07 6.43
N VAL A 18 5.67 13.35 6.89
CA VAL A 18 6.79 12.89 6.04
C VAL A 18 6.26 12.01 4.92
N LEU A 19 5.43 11.01 5.23
CA LEU A 19 4.81 10.16 4.21
C LEU A 19 4.03 10.97 3.18
N LEU A 20 3.20 11.92 3.62
CA LEU A 20 2.41 12.75 2.71
C LEU A 20 3.31 13.58 1.80
N LEU A 21 4.41 14.12 2.33
CA LEU A 21 5.39 14.86 1.54
C LEU A 21 6.08 13.96 0.52
N LEU A 22 6.52 12.76 0.92
CA LEU A 22 7.15 11.80 0.01
C LEU A 22 6.20 11.41 -1.14
N LEU A 23 4.92 11.17 -0.84
CA LEU A 23 3.90 10.89 -1.87
C LEU A 23 3.69 12.08 -2.81
N TRP A 24 3.71 13.31 -2.31
CA TRP A 24 3.62 14.51 -3.15
C TRP A 24 4.83 14.68 -4.06
N VAL A 25 6.04 14.46 -3.54
CA VAL A 25 7.27 14.50 -4.34
C VAL A 25 7.26 13.38 -5.38
N GLN A 26 6.82 12.17 -5.00
CA GLN A 26 6.68 11.04 -5.92
C GLN A 26 5.70 11.35 -7.06
N LEU A 27 4.55 11.95 -6.73
CA LEU A 27 3.56 12.38 -7.72
C LEU A 27 4.13 13.46 -8.64
N ALA A 28 4.80 14.47 -8.09
CA ALA A 28 5.42 15.55 -8.87
C ALA A 28 6.49 15.01 -9.82
N LEU A 29 7.37 14.12 -9.35
CA LEU A 29 8.35 13.42 -10.19
C LEU A 29 7.66 12.58 -11.26
N GLY A 30 6.59 11.86 -10.91
CA GLY A 30 5.80 11.07 -11.86
C GLY A 30 5.23 11.92 -12.98
N LEU A 31 4.60 13.06 -12.65
CA LEU A 31 4.11 14.01 -13.64
C LEU A 31 5.24 14.63 -14.47
N ALA A 32 6.39 14.91 -13.86
CA ALA A 32 7.56 15.43 -14.57
C ALA A 32 8.16 14.43 -15.59
N THR A 33 7.92 13.12 -15.43
CA THR A 33 8.31 12.14 -16.46
C THR A 33 7.47 12.22 -17.74
N VAL A 34 6.23 12.73 -17.67
CA VAL A 34 5.32 12.79 -18.83
C VAL A 34 5.90 13.58 -20.01
N PRO A 35 6.34 14.84 -19.85
CA PRO A 35 6.94 15.59 -20.96
C PRO A 35 8.24 14.97 -21.47
N LEU A 36 9.03 14.32 -20.60
CA LEU A 36 10.26 13.62 -21.00
C LEU A 36 9.96 12.36 -21.82
N SER A 37 8.95 11.59 -21.44
CA SER A 37 8.44 10.47 -22.23
C SER A 37 7.85 10.94 -23.55
N GLY A 38 7.28 12.16 -23.60
CA GLY A 38 6.82 12.79 -24.84
C GLY A 38 7.92 13.03 -25.88
N GLN A 39 9.20 13.01 -25.49
CA GLN A 39 10.34 13.06 -26.43
C GLN A 39 10.65 11.70 -27.07
N HIS A 40 10.08 10.61 -26.54
CA HIS A 40 10.31 9.23 -26.96
C HIS A 40 8.96 8.55 -27.27
N LEU A 41 8.27 9.06 -28.28
CA LEU A 41 6.94 8.57 -28.69
C LEU A 41 6.97 7.14 -29.27
N ASP A 42 8.16 6.66 -29.62
CA ASP A 42 8.43 5.26 -29.99
C ASP A 42 8.31 4.29 -28.80
N GLY A 43 8.24 4.81 -27.58
CA GLY A 43 8.07 4.01 -26.36
C GLY A 43 9.35 3.30 -25.89
N SER A 44 10.51 3.60 -26.49
CA SER A 44 11.79 2.97 -26.13
C SER A 44 12.13 3.15 -24.64
N MET A 45 11.85 4.33 -24.08
CA MET A 45 12.05 4.60 -22.65
C MET A 45 11.10 3.75 -21.78
N MET A 46 9.84 3.61 -22.17
CA MET A 46 8.88 2.75 -21.45
C MET A 46 9.33 1.29 -21.43
N MET A 47 9.88 0.80 -22.55
CA MET A 47 10.38 -0.57 -22.67
C MET A 47 11.58 -0.83 -21.76
N LYS A 48 12.50 0.13 -21.63
CA LYS A 48 13.61 0.06 -20.65
C LYS A 48 13.09 -0.01 -19.21
N LEU A 49 12.11 0.82 -18.85
CA LEU A 49 11.52 0.86 -17.49
C LEU A 49 10.74 -0.42 -17.17
N ALA A 50 9.93 -0.91 -18.11
CA ALA A 50 9.18 -2.15 -17.96
C ALA A 50 10.11 -3.36 -17.84
N GLY A 51 11.14 -3.42 -18.67
CA GLY A 51 12.17 -4.46 -18.60
C GLY A 51 12.90 -4.46 -17.25
N TRP A 52 13.25 -3.29 -16.73
CA TRP A 52 13.81 -3.18 -15.38
C TRP A 52 12.84 -3.72 -14.32
N ALA A 53 11.57 -3.31 -14.36
CA ALA A 53 10.58 -3.75 -13.38
C ALA A 53 10.39 -5.27 -13.42
N GLN A 54 10.28 -5.84 -14.63
CA GLN A 54 10.18 -7.28 -14.86
C GLN A 54 11.40 -8.02 -14.32
N ALA A 55 12.62 -7.56 -14.62
CA ALA A 55 13.85 -8.18 -14.15
C ALA A 55 13.92 -8.20 -12.61
N ILE A 56 13.51 -7.11 -11.94
CA ILE A 56 13.46 -7.06 -10.47
C ILE A 56 12.47 -8.07 -9.90
N VAL A 57 11.23 -8.11 -10.41
CA VAL A 57 10.19 -9.01 -9.86
C VAL A 57 10.39 -10.48 -10.24
N THR A 58 11.13 -10.76 -11.32
CA THR A 58 11.51 -12.11 -11.74
C THR A 58 12.92 -12.51 -11.30
N PHE A 59 13.57 -11.69 -10.45
CA PHE A 59 14.90 -11.95 -9.89
C PHE A 59 16.01 -12.18 -10.94
N GLN A 60 15.94 -11.49 -12.08
CA GLN A 60 16.97 -11.53 -13.11
C GLN A 60 18.11 -10.54 -12.80
N PRO A 61 19.38 -10.95 -12.90
CA PRO A 61 20.51 -10.07 -12.70
C PRO A 61 20.63 -9.03 -13.82
N GLY A 62 21.41 -7.97 -13.59
CA GLY A 62 21.72 -6.98 -14.63
C GLY A 62 20.63 -5.93 -14.91
N ALA A 63 19.54 -5.91 -14.12
CA ALA A 63 18.44 -4.96 -14.29
C ALA A 63 18.90 -3.48 -14.34
N SER A 64 19.95 -3.12 -13.60
CA SER A 64 20.49 -1.75 -13.58
C SER A 64 21.05 -1.30 -14.93
N ALA A 65 21.53 -2.21 -15.78
CA ALA A 65 22.06 -1.88 -17.09
C ALA A 65 20.99 -1.29 -18.02
N LEU A 66 19.73 -1.72 -17.86
CA LEU A 66 18.58 -1.20 -18.62
C LEU A 66 18.30 0.27 -18.34
N LEU A 67 18.78 0.79 -17.20
CA LEU A 67 18.58 2.17 -16.78
C LEU A 67 19.79 3.08 -17.02
N ALA A 68 20.87 2.59 -17.65
CA ALA A 68 22.10 3.36 -17.82
C ALA A 68 21.83 4.74 -18.44
N ASP A 69 21.10 4.78 -19.56
CA ASP A 69 20.78 6.00 -20.30
C ASP A 69 19.52 6.72 -19.79
N ALA A 70 18.85 6.18 -18.77
CA ALA A 70 17.62 6.79 -18.27
C ALA A 70 17.94 8.16 -17.65
N GLY A 71 17.11 9.16 -17.97
CA GLY A 71 17.23 10.50 -17.41
C GLY A 71 17.10 10.51 -15.89
N PHE A 72 17.70 11.52 -15.25
CA PHE A 72 17.73 11.63 -13.79
C PHE A 72 16.34 11.59 -13.14
N ILE A 73 15.34 12.24 -13.76
CA ILE A 73 13.97 12.30 -13.23
C ILE A 73 13.35 10.89 -13.12
N PHE A 74 13.57 10.02 -14.12
CA PHE A 74 13.12 8.63 -14.06
C PHE A 74 13.79 7.87 -12.91
N LYS A 75 15.13 7.98 -12.82
CA LYS A 75 15.91 7.33 -11.74
C LYS A 75 15.46 7.81 -10.35
N ALA A 76 15.23 9.11 -10.18
CA ALA A 76 14.74 9.70 -8.94
C ALA A 76 13.34 9.19 -8.58
N HIS A 77 12.42 9.13 -9.55
CA HIS A 77 11.07 8.60 -9.35
C HIS A 77 11.10 7.12 -8.92
N MET A 78 11.95 6.31 -9.55
CA MET A 78 12.08 4.89 -9.24
C MET A 78 12.68 4.69 -7.85
N PHE A 79 13.76 5.40 -7.53
CA PHE A 79 14.40 5.33 -6.22
C PHE A 79 13.44 5.74 -5.09
N LEU A 80 12.74 6.86 -5.25
CA LEU A 80 11.77 7.34 -4.26
C LEU A 80 10.58 6.37 -4.14
N GLY A 81 10.09 5.83 -5.26
CA GLY A 81 9.05 4.79 -5.28
C GLY A 81 9.45 3.55 -4.48
N MET A 82 10.64 3.00 -4.72
CA MET A 82 11.16 1.84 -3.98
C MET A 82 11.37 2.18 -2.49
N SER A 83 11.81 3.40 -2.18
CA SER A 83 11.94 3.87 -0.79
C SER A 83 10.58 3.94 -0.07
N ILE A 84 9.51 4.33 -0.78
CA ILE A 84 8.13 4.30 -0.24
C ILE A 84 7.71 2.86 0.07
N PHE A 85 8.00 1.90 -0.80
CA PHE A 85 7.76 0.47 -0.53
C PHE A 85 8.55 -0.03 0.67
N PHE A 86 9.79 0.43 0.87
CA PHE A 86 10.61 0.08 2.02
C PHE A 86 10.03 0.58 3.35
N ILE A 87 9.53 1.83 3.40
CA ILE A 87 8.91 2.38 4.61
C ILE A 87 7.44 1.97 4.79
N PHE A 88 6.85 1.32 3.78
CA PHE A 88 5.44 0.93 3.74
C PHE A 88 4.95 0.25 5.04
N PRO A 89 5.62 -0.80 5.60
CA PRO A 89 5.11 -1.50 6.78
C PRO A 89 5.18 -0.67 8.07
N PHE A 90 5.92 0.43 8.09
CA PHE A 90 6.14 1.27 9.26
C PHE A 90 5.27 2.54 9.26
N THR A 91 4.45 2.74 8.24
CA THR A 91 3.63 3.94 8.07
C THR A 91 2.15 3.59 7.96
N ARG A 92 1.28 4.62 7.89
CA ARG A 92 -0.17 4.41 7.68
C ARG A 92 -0.51 3.74 6.33
N LEU A 93 0.45 3.59 5.41
CA LEU A 93 0.23 2.90 4.14
C LEU A 93 -0.21 1.44 4.29
N VAL A 94 0.07 0.79 5.43
CA VAL A 94 -0.42 -0.57 5.72
C VAL A 94 -1.93 -0.73 5.57
N HIS A 95 -2.69 0.37 5.69
CA HIS A 95 -4.13 0.36 5.45
C HIS A 95 -4.52 -0.11 4.04
N VAL A 96 -3.64 0.04 3.03
CA VAL A 96 -3.89 -0.45 1.67
C VAL A 96 -4.21 -1.96 1.67
N TRP A 97 -3.59 -2.76 2.54
CA TRP A 97 -3.92 -4.19 2.69
C TRP A 97 -5.35 -4.42 3.17
N SER A 98 -5.81 -3.63 4.14
CA SER A 98 -7.22 -3.65 4.58
C SER A 98 -8.17 -3.19 3.48
N GLY A 99 -7.73 -2.27 2.61
CA GLY A 99 -8.44 -1.89 1.39
C GLY A 99 -8.67 -3.08 0.46
N PHE A 100 -7.64 -3.88 0.18
CA PHE A 100 -7.82 -5.11 -0.60
C PHE A 100 -8.75 -6.11 0.09
N ALA A 101 -8.62 -6.28 1.41
CA ALA A 101 -9.51 -7.13 2.18
C ALA A 101 -10.97 -6.63 2.18
N SER A 102 -11.22 -5.33 1.96
CA SER A 102 -12.58 -4.77 1.93
C SER A 102 -13.44 -5.32 0.79
N VAL A 103 -12.84 -5.89 -0.27
CA VAL A 103 -13.59 -6.59 -1.33
C VAL A 103 -14.41 -7.74 -0.77
N THR A 104 -13.92 -8.40 0.30
CA THR A 104 -14.66 -9.47 0.99
C THR A 104 -15.96 -8.98 1.63
N TYR A 105 -16.11 -7.67 1.85
CA TYR A 105 -17.32 -7.07 2.40
C TYR A 105 -18.53 -7.27 1.48
N LEU A 106 -18.32 -7.36 0.17
CA LEU A 106 -19.38 -7.63 -0.80
C LEU A 106 -20.09 -8.97 -0.56
N MET A 107 -19.38 -9.93 0.01
CA MET A 107 -19.88 -11.27 0.32
C MET A 107 -20.13 -11.47 1.82
N ARG A 108 -19.96 -10.43 2.64
CA ARG A 108 -20.04 -10.52 4.10
C ARG A 108 -21.51 -10.46 4.55
N PRO A 109 -21.97 -11.38 5.43
CA PRO A 109 -23.29 -11.27 6.04
C PRO A 109 -23.47 -9.94 6.78
N TYR A 110 -24.67 -9.35 6.70
CA TYR A 110 -24.99 -8.10 7.38
C TYR A 110 -24.76 -8.19 8.89
N GLN A 111 -25.21 -9.28 9.50
CA GLN A 111 -25.05 -9.53 10.93
C GLN A 111 -23.91 -10.52 11.18
N VAL A 112 -22.89 -10.09 11.93
CA VAL A 112 -21.79 -10.93 12.38
C VAL A 112 -21.79 -10.94 13.90
N VAL A 113 -22.16 -12.08 14.49
CA VAL A 113 -22.12 -12.30 15.94
C VAL A 113 -20.88 -13.12 16.26
N ARG A 114 -20.06 -12.65 17.21
CA ARG A 114 -18.94 -13.43 17.75
C ARG A 114 -19.40 -14.11 19.02
N SER A 115 -19.31 -15.45 19.07
CA SER A 115 -19.60 -16.19 20.30
C SER A 115 -18.49 -15.94 21.33
N ARG A 116 -18.85 -15.90 22.61
CA ARG A 116 -17.91 -15.64 23.73
C ARG A 116 -16.98 -16.84 24.03
N ARG A 117 -16.97 -17.85 23.18
CA ARG A 117 -16.70 -19.23 23.56
C ARG A 117 -15.76 -19.92 22.58
N LEU A 118 -14.54 -19.39 22.46
CA LEU A 118 -13.37 -20.15 22.05
C LEU A 118 -12.78 -20.73 23.34
N ASN A 119 -12.67 -22.06 23.44
CA ASN A 119 -12.12 -22.81 24.57
C ASN A 119 -13.06 -23.17 25.75
N VAL A 120 -14.34 -23.48 25.48
CA VAL A 120 -15.24 -24.11 26.46
C VAL A 120 -15.50 -25.58 26.11
N PRO A 121 -15.69 -26.45 27.11
CA PRO A 121 -16.04 -27.85 26.90
C PRO A 121 -17.25 -28.00 25.98
N ALA A 122 -17.24 -29.06 25.16
CA ALA A 122 -18.37 -29.43 24.31
C ALA A 122 -19.66 -29.52 25.14
N GLY A 123 -20.75 -28.91 24.65
CA GLY A 123 -22.07 -28.92 25.31
C GLY A 123 -22.49 -27.60 25.99
N GLN A 124 -21.57 -26.67 26.27
CA GLN A 124 -21.94 -25.36 26.86
C GLN A 124 -22.70 -24.40 25.93
N ASN A 125 -22.79 -24.72 24.64
CA ASN A 125 -23.53 -23.95 23.64
C ASN A 125 -24.97 -24.45 23.43
N GLN A 126 -25.39 -25.51 24.16
CA GLN A 126 -26.77 -25.97 24.10
C GLN A 126 -27.65 -25.05 24.97
N PRO A 127 -28.87 -24.71 24.53
CA PRO A 127 -29.84 -24.05 25.39
C PRO A 127 -30.02 -24.90 26.66
N ARG A 128 -29.99 -24.28 27.85
CA ARG A 128 -30.38 -24.98 29.08
C ARG A 128 -31.78 -25.52 28.86
N GLN A 129 -31.97 -26.84 28.88
CA GLN A 129 -33.30 -27.43 28.88
C GLN A 129 -34.05 -26.88 30.12
N PRO A 130 -35.18 -26.19 29.93
CA PRO A 130 -36.00 -25.77 31.06
C PRO A 130 -36.58 -27.04 31.70
N GLY A 131 -35.96 -27.50 32.79
CA GLY A 131 -36.41 -28.71 33.52
C GLY A 131 -35.33 -29.58 34.14
N ALA A 132 -34.03 -29.34 33.90
CA ALA A 132 -32.98 -30.06 34.61
C ALA A 132 -32.85 -29.49 36.04
N GLY A 133 -33.42 -30.21 37.01
CA GLY A 133 -33.43 -29.89 38.43
C GLY A 133 -32.06 -29.88 39.10
N VAL A 134 -32.08 -29.34 40.32
CA VAL A 134 -31.00 -29.05 41.27
C VAL A 134 -30.00 -30.19 41.45
#